data_AF-A0A4P8GR51-F1
#
_entry.id   AF-A0A4P8GR51-F1
#
_cell.length_a   1.000
_cell.length_b   1.000
_cell.length_c   1.000
_cell.angle_alpha   90.00
_cell.angle_beta   90.00
_cell.angle_gamma   90.00
#
_symmetry.space_group_name_H-M   'P 1'
#
loop_
_entity.id
_entity.type
_entity.pdbx_description
1 polymer ?
#
loop_
_entity_poly.entity_id
_entity_poly.type
_entity_poly.pdbx_seq_one_letter_code
_entity_poly.pdbx_strand_id
1 'polypeptide(L)'
;MILPAVRDPRLVSIRRGGLLTDDDHQLLTFWAAACAEHVLGLFEEANPGDHRPRTAIEAARAWARGEAKMMATRAMGGHAMGAARPLRGAARFAAYAAGQAACIAHVPEHDLGAAAYAIKAAAAAVTEHKRRGARQAERNWQRQQIPGHLRTLVLEDQSRRNSICWSVFND
;
A
#
# COMPACT_ATOMS: atom_id res chain seq x y z
N MET A 1 10.98 -6.95 -5.66
CA MET A 1 10.50 -5.56 -5.86
C MET A 1 9.09 -5.67 -6.46
N ILE A 2 8.09 -4.93 -5.96
CA ILE A 2 6.67 -5.01 -6.42
C ILE A 2 6.41 -4.00 -7.56
N LEU A 3 7.45 -3.58 -8.27
CA LEU A 3 7.33 -2.70 -9.43
C LEU A 3 7.42 -3.56 -10.70
N PRO A 4 6.51 -3.39 -11.66
CA PRO A 4 6.57 -4.15 -12.90
C PRO A 4 7.75 -3.70 -13.77
N ALA A 5 8.30 -4.62 -14.58
CA ALA A 5 9.35 -4.28 -15.55
C ALA A 5 8.82 -3.36 -16.67
N VAL A 6 7.57 -3.59 -17.09
CA VAL A 6 6.86 -2.74 -18.06
C VAL A 6 5.85 -1.89 -17.29
N ARG A 7 5.98 -0.57 -17.40
CA ARG A 7 5.10 0.39 -16.72
C ARG A 7 3.82 0.61 -17.53
N ASP A 8 2.70 0.75 -16.84
CA ASP A 8 1.46 1.24 -17.46
C ASP A 8 1.50 2.77 -17.50
N PRO A 9 1.36 3.40 -18.67
CA PRO A 9 1.31 4.86 -18.77
C PRO A 9 0.26 5.51 -17.85
N ARG A 10 -0.84 4.79 -17.53
CA ARG A 10 -1.89 5.25 -16.61
C ARG A 10 -1.45 5.28 -15.14
N LEU A 11 -0.29 4.73 -14.81
CA LEU A 11 0.36 4.82 -13.49
C LEU A 11 1.68 5.61 -13.57
N VAL A 12 1.88 6.37 -14.64
CA VAL A 12 2.96 7.33 -14.78
C VAL A 12 2.35 8.73 -14.78
N SER A 13 2.81 9.61 -13.90
CA SER A 13 2.34 11.00 -13.83
C SER A 13 2.54 11.74 -15.16
N ILE A 14 1.63 12.65 -15.52
CA ILE A 14 1.74 13.50 -16.72
C ILE A 14 3.11 14.19 -16.82
N ARG A 15 3.61 14.75 -15.71
CA ARG A 15 4.95 15.38 -15.62
C ARG A 15 6.14 14.46 -15.95
N ARG A 16 5.92 13.15 -16.03
CA ARG A 16 6.91 12.11 -16.39
C ARG A 16 6.55 11.40 -17.71
N GLY A 17 5.68 12.01 -18.53
CA GLY A 17 5.30 11.49 -19.85
C GLY A 17 4.25 10.38 -19.83
N GLY A 18 3.46 10.27 -18.75
CA GLY A 18 2.35 9.32 -18.66
C GLY A 18 0.98 9.99 -18.71
N LEU A 19 -0.03 9.29 -18.19
CA LEU A 19 -1.44 9.66 -18.24
C LEU A 19 -2.07 9.92 -16.86
N LEU A 20 -1.35 9.62 -15.77
CA LEU A 20 -1.88 9.81 -14.41
C LEU A 20 -1.90 11.30 -14.05
N THR A 21 -3.09 11.81 -13.74
CA THR A 21 -3.27 13.18 -13.25
C THR A 21 -2.73 13.31 -11.82
N ASP A 22 -2.44 14.54 -11.38
CA ASP A 22 -2.04 14.74 -9.98
C ASP A 22 -3.17 14.39 -9.01
N ASP A 23 -4.43 14.68 -9.35
CA ASP A 23 -5.60 14.32 -8.55
C ASP A 23 -5.74 12.80 -8.41
N ASP A 24 -5.58 12.04 -9.50
CA ASP A 24 -5.61 10.57 -9.46
C ASP A 24 -4.43 10.01 -8.65
N HIS A 25 -3.25 10.64 -8.73
CA HIS A 25 -2.08 10.25 -7.93
C HIS A 25 -2.34 10.48 -6.43
N GLN A 26 -2.99 11.58 -6.05
CA GLN A 26 -3.41 11.84 -4.68
C GLN A 26 -4.48 10.83 -4.21
N LEU A 27 -5.48 10.55 -5.03
CA LEU A 27 -6.54 9.59 -4.73
C LEU A 27 -6.02 8.16 -4.55
N LEU A 28 -5.09 7.71 -5.40
CA LEU A 28 -4.40 6.42 -5.22
C LEU A 28 -3.61 6.39 -3.89
N THR A 29 -3.01 7.52 -3.51
CA THR A 29 -2.29 7.62 -2.23
C THR A 29 -3.23 7.52 -1.04
N PHE A 30 -4.38 8.19 -1.06
CA PHE A 30 -5.39 8.06 0.01
C PHE A 30 -5.91 6.62 0.13
N TRP A 31 -6.22 5.98 -1.00
CA TRP A 31 -6.66 4.58 -1.02
C TRP A 31 -5.61 3.64 -0.42
N ALA A 32 -4.35 3.76 -0.85
CA ALA A 32 -3.27 2.92 -0.35
C ALA A 32 -2.94 3.19 1.12
N ALA A 33 -3.02 4.45 1.56
CA ALA A 33 -2.89 4.81 2.98
C ALA A 33 -4.00 4.18 3.82
N ALA A 34 -5.25 4.16 3.34
CA ALA A 34 -6.36 3.48 4.01
C ALA A 34 -6.13 1.96 4.11
N CYS A 35 -5.60 1.33 3.06
CA CYS A 35 -5.21 -0.09 3.08
C CYS A 35 -4.14 -0.38 4.14
N ALA A 36 -3.10 0.46 4.21
CA ALA A 36 -2.04 0.30 5.20
C ALA A 36 -2.52 0.57 6.64
N GLU A 37 -3.41 1.55 6.83
CA GLU A 37 -3.98 1.90 8.13
C GLU A 37 -4.88 0.80 8.70
N HIS A 38 -5.66 0.12 7.85
CA HIS A 38 -6.57 -0.95 8.28
C HIS A 38 -5.84 -2.10 9.00
N VAL A 39 -4.57 -2.33 8.66
CA VAL A 39 -3.71 -3.36 9.26
C VAL A 39 -2.67 -2.80 10.24
N LEU A 40 -2.66 -1.49 10.48
CA LEU A 40 -1.64 -0.83 11.31
C LEU A 40 -1.61 -1.38 12.74
N GLY A 41 -2.78 -1.69 13.31
CA GLY A 41 -2.91 -2.25 14.66
C GLY A 41 -2.07 -3.52 14.86
N LEU A 42 -1.91 -4.35 13.83
CA LEU A 42 -1.09 -5.57 13.88
C LEU A 42 0.40 -5.28 14.13
N PHE A 43 0.88 -4.12 13.70
CA PHE A 43 2.23 -3.68 14.02
C PHE A 43 2.29 -3.08 15.42
N GLU A 44 1.33 -2.22 15.77
CA GLU A 44 1.33 -1.47 17.03
C GLU A 44 1.13 -2.35 18.24
N GLU A 45 0.32 -3.40 18.14
CA GLU A 45 0.18 -4.42 19.19
C GLU A 45 1.53 -5.13 19.45
N ALA A 46 2.29 -5.41 18.40
CA ALA A 46 3.58 -6.08 18.51
C ALA A 46 4.72 -5.14 18.92
N ASN A 47 4.63 -3.84 18.62
CA ASN A 47 5.67 -2.83 18.88
C ASN A 47 5.07 -1.47 19.30
N PRO A 48 4.45 -1.35 20.50
CA PRO A 48 3.67 -0.16 20.87
C PRO A 48 4.45 1.17 20.88
N GLY A 49 5.77 1.11 21.10
CA GLY A 49 6.64 2.29 21.16
C GLY A 49 7.28 2.70 19.82
N ASP A 50 7.00 1.97 18.73
CA ASP A 50 7.56 2.28 17.42
C ASP A 50 6.50 2.92 16.51
N HIS A 51 6.58 4.23 16.34
CA HIS A 51 5.59 4.97 15.55
C HIS A 51 5.93 5.06 14.06
N ARG A 52 7.04 4.47 13.60
CA ARG A 52 7.51 4.64 12.20
C ARG A 52 6.45 4.27 11.15
N PRO A 53 5.69 3.16 11.27
CA PRO A 53 4.61 2.86 10.30
C PRO A 53 3.47 3.86 10.32
N ARG A 54 3.01 4.30 11.50
CA ARG A 54 1.98 5.33 11.64
C ARG A 54 2.41 6.64 10.97
N THR A 55 3.61 7.11 11.29
CA THR A 55 4.19 8.32 10.68
C THR A 55 4.31 8.21 9.16
N ALA A 56 4.60 7.03 8.61
CA ALA A 56 4.64 6.83 7.16
C ALA A 56 3.26 6.96 6.50
N ILE A 57 2.22 6.42 7.12
CA ILE A 57 0.82 6.55 6.65
C ILE A 57 0.37 8.02 6.70
N GLU A 58 0.65 8.70 7.81
CA GLU A 58 0.35 10.12 7.98
C GLU A 58 1.08 10.98 6.95
N ALA A 59 2.36 10.69 6.68
CA ALA A 59 3.14 11.37 5.67
C ALA A 59 2.56 11.17 4.25
N ALA A 60 2.09 9.96 3.92
CA ALA A 60 1.41 9.68 2.66
C ALA A 60 0.15 10.56 2.51
N ARG A 61 -0.69 10.62 3.56
CA ARG A 61 -1.90 11.46 3.58
C ARG A 61 -1.57 12.95 3.49
N ALA A 62 -0.54 13.42 4.19
CA ALA A 62 -0.09 14.80 4.13
C ALA A 62 0.39 15.20 2.73
N TRP A 63 1.16 14.33 2.06
CA TRP A 63 1.55 14.60 0.67
C TRP A 63 0.36 14.64 -0.28
N ALA A 64 -0.60 13.73 -0.11
CA ALA A 64 -1.81 13.72 -0.93
C ALA A 64 -2.66 15.00 -0.75
N ARG A 65 -2.56 15.69 0.39
CA ARG A 65 -3.16 17.02 0.63
C ARG A 65 -2.28 18.20 0.19
N GLY A 66 -1.08 17.95 -0.33
CA GLY A 66 -0.11 19.00 -0.69
C GLY A 66 0.68 19.58 0.50
N GLU A 67 0.59 18.96 1.68
CA GLU A 67 1.20 19.45 2.94
C GLU A 67 2.61 18.92 3.18
N ALA A 68 3.05 17.90 2.43
CA ALA A 68 4.36 17.28 2.57
C ALA A 68 5.12 17.20 1.24
N LYS A 69 6.46 17.22 1.31
CA LYS A 69 7.34 17.06 0.14
C LYS A 69 7.59 15.58 -0.13
N MET A 70 7.66 15.22 -1.41
CA MET A 70 7.84 13.83 -1.87
C MET A 70 9.07 13.12 -1.28
N MET A 71 10.21 13.81 -1.16
CA MET A 71 11.41 13.22 -0.55
C MET A 71 11.25 12.95 0.94
N ALA A 72 10.52 13.82 1.66
CA ALA A 72 10.24 13.64 3.08
C ALA A 72 9.35 12.42 3.32
N THR A 73 8.29 12.23 2.51
CA THR A 73 7.43 11.05 2.62
C THR A 73 8.17 9.77 2.26
N ARG A 74 9.00 9.80 1.20
CA ARG A 74 9.85 8.65 0.83
C ARG A 74 10.80 8.25 1.97
N ALA A 75 11.37 9.20 2.70
CA ALA A 75 12.21 8.90 3.86
C ALA A 75 11.42 8.20 4.98
N MET A 76 10.20 8.68 5.28
CA MET A 76 9.31 8.03 6.26
C MET A 76 8.93 6.61 5.82
N GLY A 77 8.70 6.40 4.52
CA GLY A 77 8.51 5.08 3.95
C GLY A 77 9.69 4.15 4.21
N GLY A 78 10.91 4.64 3.99
CA GLY A 78 12.15 3.92 4.32
C GLY A 78 12.26 3.57 5.81
N HIS A 79 11.87 4.47 6.71
CA HIS A 79 11.86 4.22 8.16
C HIS A 79 10.88 3.12 8.55
N ALA A 80 9.64 3.14 8.03
CA ALA A 80 8.66 2.08 8.25
C ALA A 80 9.14 0.72 7.70
N MET A 81 9.74 0.70 6.50
CA MET A 81 10.35 -0.51 5.96
C MET A 81 11.53 -1.00 6.82
N GLY A 82 12.26 -0.09 7.46
CA GLY A 82 13.30 -0.39 8.44
C GLY A 82 12.74 -1.10 9.68
N ALA A 83 11.61 -0.62 10.20
CA ALA A 83 10.88 -1.23 11.32
C ALA A 83 10.41 -2.67 11.01
N ALA A 84 10.06 -2.94 9.75
CA ALA A 84 9.65 -4.27 9.31
C ALA A 84 10.81 -5.30 9.29
N ARG A 85 12.07 -4.88 9.06
CA ARG A 85 13.21 -5.79 8.82
C ARG A 85 13.42 -6.87 9.89
N PRO A 86 13.45 -6.55 11.20
CA PRO A 86 13.65 -7.57 12.23
C PRO A 86 12.43 -8.48 12.40
N LEU A 87 11.23 -8.03 12.02
CA LEU A 87 9.97 -8.73 12.30
C LEU A 87 9.68 -9.89 11.34
N ARG A 88 8.66 -10.67 11.68
CA ARG A 88 8.03 -11.73 10.86
C ARG A 88 6.50 -11.63 10.99
N GLY A 89 5.77 -12.32 10.11
CA GLY A 89 4.31 -12.40 10.20
C GLY A 89 3.58 -11.07 9.99
N ALA A 90 2.43 -10.93 10.65
CA ALA A 90 1.47 -9.84 10.47
C ALA A 90 2.10 -8.44 10.64
N ALA A 91 2.78 -8.20 11.77
CA ALA A 91 3.42 -6.92 12.07
C ALA A 91 4.41 -6.50 10.98
N ARG A 92 5.25 -7.43 10.49
CA ARG A 92 6.18 -7.14 9.39
C ARG A 92 5.47 -6.63 8.15
N PHE A 93 4.39 -7.30 7.76
CA PHE A 93 3.66 -6.96 6.54
C PHE A 93 2.90 -5.65 6.71
N ALA A 94 2.33 -5.36 7.88
CA ALA A 94 1.72 -4.07 8.17
C ALA A 94 2.72 -2.90 8.05
N ALA A 95 3.93 -3.05 8.61
CA ALA A 95 4.98 -2.03 8.45
C ALA A 95 5.46 -1.87 7.00
N TYR A 96 5.53 -2.96 6.22
CA TYR A 96 5.80 -2.84 4.79
C TYR A 96 4.66 -2.15 4.04
N ALA A 97 3.40 -2.43 4.39
CA ALA A 97 2.24 -1.75 3.77
C ALA A 97 2.32 -0.23 3.97
N ALA A 98 2.58 0.21 5.22
CA ALA A 98 2.81 1.61 5.55
C ALA A 98 3.98 2.22 4.79
N GLY A 99 5.10 1.49 4.71
CA GLY A 99 6.27 1.93 3.95
C GLY A 99 6.00 2.12 2.46
N GLN A 100 5.22 1.23 1.84
CA GLN A 100 4.82 1.35 0.45
C GLN A 100 3.91 2.57 0.24
N ALA A 101 2.92 2.78 1.12
CA ALA A 101 1.99 3.91 1.03
C ALA A 101 2.74 5.27 0.97
N ALA A 102 3.75 5.45 1.84
CA ALA A 102 4.55 6.68 1.86
C ALA A 102 5.44 6.89 0.62
N CYS A 103 5.79 5.82 -0.10
CA CYS A 103 6.61 5.86 -1.31
C CYS A 103 5.79 6.19 -2.57
N ILE A 104 4.46 6.22 -2.52
CA ILE A 104 3.59 6.51 -3.68
C ILE A 104 3.87 7.90 -4.24
N ALA A 105 4.13 8.88 -3.37
CA ALA A 105 4.55 10.23 -3.76
C ALA A 105 5.72 10.21 -4.77
N HIS A 106 6.66 9.26 -4.62
CA HIS A 106 7.80 9.09 -5.50
C HIS A 106 7.45 8.33 -6.79
N VAL A 107 6.71 7.22 -6.67
CA VAL A 107 6.32 6.33 -7.77
C VAL A 107 4.89 5.80 -7.51
N PRO A 108 3.89 6.13 -8.35
CA PRO A 108 2.49 5.75 -8.12
C PRO A 108 2.27 4.25 -7.91
N GLU A 109 3.00 3.40 -8.63
CA GLU A 109 2.86 1.94 -8.55
C GLU A 109 3.15 1.33 -7.17
N HIS A 110 3.64 2.09 -6.19
CA HIS A 110 3.71 1.62 -4.80
C HIS A 110 2.32 1.37 -4.18
N ASP A 111 1.25 1.87 -4.80
CA ASP A 111 -0.15 1.69 -4.41
C ASP A 111 -0.53 0.21 -4.16
N LEU A 112 -0.31 -0.67 -5.14
CA LEU A 112 -0.59 -2.10 -4.98
C LEU A 112 0.41 -2.78 -4.05
N GLY A 113 1.60 -2.22 -3.88
CA GLY A 113 2.53 -2.69 -2.86
C GLY A 113 1.92 -2.55 -1.46
N ALA A 114 1.32 -1.40 -1.16
CA ALA A 114 0.65 -1.15 0.11
C ALA A 114 -0.53 -2.13 0.31
N ALA A 115 -1.41 -2.21 -0.69
CA ALA A 115 -2.58 -3.10 -0.67
C ALA A 115 -2.20 -4.59 -0.51
N ALA A 116 -1.22 -5.07 -1.29
CA ALA A 116 -0.79 -6.47 -1.26
C ALA A 116 -0.16 -6.85 0.08
N TYR A 117 0.66 -5.98 0.66
CA TYR A 117 1.22 -6.23 2.00
C TYR A 117 0.15 -6.18 3.09
N ALA A 118 -0.85 -5.30 2.99
CA ALA A 118 -1.97 -5.29 3.93
C ALA A 118 -2.77 -6.61 3.88
N ILE A 119 -3.06 -7.14 2.68
CA ILE A 119 -3.69 -8.46 2.54
C ILE A 119 -2.83 -9.57 3.19
N LYS A 120 -1.50 -9.52 3.02
CA LYS A 120 -0.60 -10.47 3.68
C LYS A 120 -0.59 -10.31 5.20
N ALA A 121 -0.70 -9.08 5.71
CA ALA A 121 -0.77 -8.82 7.15
C ALA A 121 -2.03 -9.45 7.75
N ALA A 122 -3.20 -9.18 7.16
CA ALA A 122 -4.47 -9.76 7.58
C ALA A 122 -4.46 -11.29 7.54
N ALA A 123 -3.93 -11.88 6.46
CA ALA A 123 -3.81 -13.34 6.35
C ALA A 123 -2.82 -13.92 7.39
N ALA A 124 -1.73 -13.23 7.71
CA ALA A 124 -0.76 -13.70 8.69
C ALA A 124 -1.21 -13.53 10.15
N ALA A 125 -2.25 -12.73 10.40
CA ALA A 125 -2.81 -12.49 11.74
C ALA A 125 -3.75 -13.61 12.22
N VAL A 126 -4.08 -14.57 11.35
CA VAL A 126 -5.02 -15.65 11.65
C VAL A 126 -4.39 -17.03 11.48
N THR A 127 -5.03 -18.03 12.09
CA THR A 127 -4.71 -19.46 11.94
C THR A 127 -4.81 -19.91 10.47
N GLU A 128 -4.04 -20.94 10.08
CA GLU A 128 -3.97 -21.47 8.69
C GLU A 128 -5.36 -21.61 8.02
N HIS A 129 -6.29 -22.29 8.69
CA HIS A 129 -7.63 -22.57 8.16
C HIS A 129 -8.47 -21.32 7.87
N LYS A 130 -8.16 -20.17 8.49
CA LYS A 130 -8.85 -18.89 8.28
C LYS A 130 -8.13 -17.97 7.29
N ARG A 131 -6.90 -18.30 6.86
CA ARG A 131 -6.08 -17.40 6.03
C ARG A 131 -6.74 -16.99 4.72
N ARG A 132 -7.37 -17.95 4.02
CA ARG A 132 -8.09 -17.67 2.78
C ARG A 132 -9.23 -16.67 3.02
N GLY A 133 -10.01 -16.88 4.07
CA GLY A 133 -11.11 -15.99 4.46
C GLY A 133 -10.63 -14.59 4.81
N ALA A 134 -9.60 -14.45 5.66
CA ALA A 134 -9.03 -13.16 6.04
C ALA A 134 -8.46 -12.39 4.84
N ARG A 135 -7.76 -13.09 3.94
CA ARG A 135 -7.26 -12.53 2.68
C ARG A 135 -8.38 -12.00 1.80
N GLN A 136 -9.46 -12.77 1.63
CA GLN A 136 -10.59 -12.37 0.79
C GLN A 136 -11.38 -11.21 1.40
N ALA A 137 -11.58 -11.23 2.73
CA ALA A 137 -12.20 -10.15 3.46
C ALA A 137 -11.43 -8.82 3.29
N GLU A 138 -10.11 -8.85 3.53
CA GLU A 138 -9.26 -7.67 3.36
C GLU A 138 -9.27 -7.16 1.91
N ARG A 139 -9.10 -8.04 0.92
CA ARG A 139 -9.17 -7.67 -0.50
C ARG A 139 -10.51 -7.00 -0.85
N ASN A 140 -11.61 -7.59 -0.40
CA ASN A 140 -12.95 -7.09 -0.71
C ASN A 140 -13.18 -5.72 -0.06
N TRP A 141 -12.75 -5.55 1.19
CA TRP A 141 -12.77 -4.27 1.88
C TRP A 141 -11.95 -3.21 1.13
N GLN A 142 -10.70 -3.51 0.76
CA GLN A 142 -9.84 -2.60 -0.01
C GLN A 142 -10.48 -2.18 -1.33
N ARG A 143 -11.16 -3.12 -2.03
CA ARG A 143 -11.88 -2.84 -3.27
C ARG A 143 -13.09 -1.93 -3.08
N GLN A 144 -13.71 -1.92 -1.91
CA GLN A 144 -14.79 -0.98 -1.59
C GLN A 144 -14.27 0.45 -1.35
N GLN A 145 -13.00 0.59 -0.95
CA GLN A 145 -12.37 1.89 -0.72
C GLN A 145 -11.83 2.55 -2.00
N ILE A 146 -11.87 1.88 -3.16
CA ILE A 146 -11.32 2.45 -4.41
C ILE A 146 -12.26 3.56 -4.91
N PRO A 147 -11.75 4.77 -5.21
CA PRO A 147 -12.53 5.83 -5.86
C PRO A 147 -13.18 5.36 -7.16
N GLY A 148 -14.43 5.75 -7.39
CA GLY A 148 -15.27 5.18 -8.45
C GLY A 148 -14.63 5.18 -9.84
N HIS A 149 -14.06 6.31 -10.28
CA HIS A 149 -13.43 6.42 -11.60
C HIS A 149 -12.08 5.71 -11.71
N LEU A 150 -11.41 5.42 -10.58
CA LEU A 150 -10.16 4.66 -10.54
C LEU A 150 -10.37 3.16 -10.42
N ARG A 151 -11.61 2.71 -10.17
CA ARG A 151 -11.92 1.29 -9.94
C ARG A 151 -11.42 0.39 -11.06
N THR A 152 -11.72 0.73 -12.31
CA THR A 152 -11.28 -0.06 -13.47
C THR A 152 -9.76 -0.13 -13.56
N LEU A 153 -9.07 1.01 -13.43
CA LEU A 153 -7.62 1.08 -13.46
C LEU A 153 -6.98 0.18 -12.39
N VAL A 154 -7.43 0.30 -11.13
CA VAL A 154 -6.87 -0.47 -10.01
C VAL A 154 -7.14 -1.97 -10.18
N LEU A 155 -8.33 -2.37 -10.61
CA LEU A 155 -8.65 -3.79 -10.81
C LEU A 155 -7.87 -4.43 -11.96
N GLU A 156 -7.68 -3.70 -13.07
CA GLU A 156 -6.81 -4.14 -14.17
C GLU A 156 -5.36 -4.26 -13.72
N ASP A 157 -4.86 -3.30 -12.93
CA ASP A 157 -3.49 -3.35 -12.41
C ASP A 157 -3.31 -4.50 -11.41
N GLN A 158 -4.31 -4.76 -10.55
CA GLN A 158 -4.33 -5.92 -9.65
C GLN A 158 -4.19 -7.23 -10.44
N SER A 159 -4.91 -7.36 -11.55
CA SER A 159 -4.84 -8.53 -12.44
C SER A 159 -3.45 -8.66 -13.08
N ARG A 160 -2.96 -7.58 -13.70
CA ARG A 160 -1.67 -7.55 -14.40
C ARG A 160 -0.48 -7.84 -13.50
N ARG A 161 -0.43 -7.23 -12.31
CA ARG A 161 0.70 -7.34 -11.37
C ARG A 161 0.54 -8.45 -10.35
N ASN A 162 -0.50 -9.28 -10.44
CA ASN A 162 -0.80 -10.21 -9.37
C ASN A 162 0.34 -11.19 -9.08
N SER A 163 1.03 -11.67 -10.13
CA SER A 163 2.17 -12.59 -10.00
C SER A 163 3.32 -12.03 -9.15
N ILE A 164 3.61 -10.73 -9.28
CA ILE A 164 4.63 -10.04 -8.47
C ILE A 164 4.09 -9.57 -7.10
N CYS A 165 2.79 -9.72 -6.88
CA CYS A 165 2.08 -9.47 -5.63
C CYS A 165 1.65 -10.79 -4.94
N TRP A 166 2.34 -11.91 -5.19
CA TRP A 166 2.06 -13.22 -4.59
C TRP A 166 0.63 -13.73 -4.83
N SER A 167 0.05 -13.33 -5.96
CA SER A 167 -1.30 -13.68 -6.37
C SER A 167 -2.39 -13.27 -5.37
N VAL A 168 -2.12 -12.31 -4.45
CA VAL A 168 -3.02 -12.00 -3.33
C VAL A 168 -4.38 -11.41 -3.75
N PHE A 169 -4.48 -10.90 -4.97
CA PHE A 169 -5.71 -10.31 -5.50
C PHE A 169 -6.66 -11.33 -6.16
N ASN A 170 -6.26 -12.60 -6.30
CA ASN A 170 -7.13 -13.67 -6.81
C ASN A 170 -8.21 -14.06 -5.78
N ASP A 171 -9.32 -14.57 -6.29
CA ASP A 171 -10.42 -15.19 -5.53
C ASP A 171 -10.04 -16.51 -4.83
#